data_AF-A0A7W5KVZ3-F1
#
_entry.id   AF-A0A7W5KVZ3-F1
#
_cell.length_a   1.000
_cell.length_b   1.000
_cell.length_c   1.000
_cell.angle_alpha   90.00
_cell.angle_beta   90.00
_cell.angle_gamma   90.00
#
_symmetry.space_group_name_H-M   'P 1'
#
loop_
_entity.id
_entity.type
_entity.pdbx_description
1 polymer ?
#
loop_
_entity_poly.entity_id
_entity_poly.type
_entity_poly.pdbx_seq_one_letter_code
_entity_poly.pdbx_strand_id
1 'polypeptide(L)'
;MTRSIFPMEIADLSAFAKSLRKQIEALADNPSHVEMLNLLTRAAGYRNYQHFRSVAQSAAVLKDWSLKLDPEPLPNEDRVLKASRHFDGNGQLIRWPGRRGLQELCLWFLWSKIPADTELTEREISDLLSRLHLFGDAALLRRELFDFGLVHRTRDGRQYRRIEKKPPAELGLLVRRIEAEAETA
;
A
#
# COMPACT_ATOMS: atom_id res chain seq x y z
N MET A 1 -37.15 -7.19 -12.46
CA MET A 1 -36.42 -7.30 -11.18
C MET A 1 -35.09 -7.99 -11.43
N THR A 2 -33.98 -7.41 -10.98
CA THR A 2 -32.62 -7.94 -11.14
C THR A 2 -32.46 -9.25 -10.36
N ARG A 3 -31.93 -10.29 -11.01
CA ARG A 3 -31.66 -11.61 -10.39
C ARG A 3 -30.43 -11.50 -9.49
N SER A 4 -30.62 -11.54 -8.16
CA SER A 4 -29.49 -11.59 -7.21
C SER A 4 -28.99 -13.02 -7.05
N ILE A 5 -27.69 -13.24 -7.29
CA ILE A 5 -27.03 -14.53 -7.11
C ILE A 5 -26.30 -14.50 -5.75
N PHE A 6 -26.63 -15.44 -4.87
CA PHE A 6 -26.00 -15.56 -3.55
C PHE A 6 -25.24 -16.89 -3.48
N PRO A 7 -23.90 -16.88 -3.55
CA PRO A 7 -23.13 -18.11 -3.37
C PRO A 7 -23.27 -18.62 -1.94
N MET A 8 -23.33 -19.94 -1.78
CA MET A 8 -23.41 -20.61 -0.48
C MET A 8 -22.29 -21.65 -0.40
N GLU A 9 -21.47 -21.57 0.63
CA GLU A 9 -20.46 -22.57 0.95
C GLU A 9 -21.03 -23.54 1.99
N ILE A 10 -20.70 -24.83 1.83
CA ILE A 10 -21.16 -25.92 2.69
C ILE A 10 -19.92 -26.59 3.26
N ALA A 11 -19.77 -26.54 4.59
CA ALA A 11 -18.58 -27.09 5.27
C ALA A 11 -18.48 -28.62 5.20
N ASP A 12 -19.62 -29.33 5.20
CA ASP A 12 -19.69 -30.79 5.06
C ASP A 12 -20.83 -31.18 4.12
N LEU A 13 -20.46 -31.64 2.92
CA LEU A 13 -21.40 -32.06 1.88
C LEU A 13 -22.21 -33.31 2.29
N SER A 14 -21.61 -34.22 3.07
CA SER A 14 -22.25 -35.47 3.47
C SER A 14 -23.30 -35.24 4.56
N ALA A 15 -22.98 -34.40 5.55
CA ALA A 15 -23.94 -34.00 6.57
C ALA A 15 -25.09 -33.18 5.97
N PHE A 16 -24.77 -32.27 5.04
CA PHE A 16 -25.76 -31.49 4.30
C PHE A 16 -26.76 -32.38 3.55
N ALA A 17 -26.27 -33.33 2.75
CA ALA A 17 -27.12 -34.23 1.96
C ALA A 17 -28.03 -35.09 2.86
N LYS A 18 -27.51 -35.60 3.99
CA LYS A 18 -28.30 -36.35 4.97
C LYS A 18 -29.41 -35.51 5.60
N SER A 19 -29.07 -34.27 6.01
CA SER A 19 -30.02 -33.33 6.60
C SER A 19 -31.12 -32.94 5.60
N LEU A 20 -30.75 -32.68 4.35
CA LEU A 20 -31.69 -32.34 3.27
C LEU A 20 -32.65 -33.49 2.99
N ARG A 21 -32.12 -34.71 2.84
CA ARG A 21 -32.93 -35.92 2.61
C ARG A 21 -33.96 -36.14 3.72
N LYS A 22 -33.53 -36.05 4.99
CA LYS A 22 -34.43 -36.19 6.15
C LYS A 22 -35.57 -35.17 6.13
N GLN A 23 -35.29 -33.93 5.72
CA GLN A 23 -36.31 -32.88 5.66
C GLN A 23 -37.29 -33.07 4.49
N ILE A 24 -36.83 -33.59 3.35
CA ILE A 24 -37.69 -33.91 2.21
C ILE A 24 -38.59 -35.11 2.53
N GLU A 25 -38.05 -36.15 3.17
CA GLU A 25 -38.83 -37.33 3.60
C GLU A 25 -39.91 -36.99 4.64
N ALA A 26 -39.74 -35.89 5.38
CA ALA A 26 -40.72 -35.39 6.34
C ALA A 26 -41.85 -34.56 5.70
N LEU A 27 -41.76 -34.24 4.40
CA LEU A 27 -42.81 -33.54 3.67
C LEU A 27 -43.76 -34.56 3.03
N ALA A 28 -45.08 -34.35 3.22
CA ALA A 28 -46.12 -35.18 2.61
C ALA A 28 -46.25 -34.96 1.09
N ASP A 29 -45.91 -33.75 0.62
CA ASP A 29 -46.03 -33.32 -0.78
C ASP A 29 -44.70 -32.76 -1.33
N ASN A 30 -44.64 -32.60 -2.64
CA ASN A 30 -43.47 -32.02 -3.30
C ASN A 30 -43.33 -30.53 -2.93
N PRO A 31 -42.17 -30.08 -2.43
CA PRO A 31 -41.99 -28.70 -1.97
C PRO A 31 -42.12 -27.68 -3.12
N SER A 32 -42.72 -26.54 -2.82
CA SER A 32 -42.68 -25.36 -3.67
C SER A 32 -41.25 -24.79 -3.78
N HIS A 33 -41.03 -23.86 -4.71
CA HIS A 33 -39.71 -23.25 -4.90
C HIS A 33 -39.18 -22.55 -3.64
N VAL A 34 -40.04 -21.83 -2.91
CA VAL A 34 -39.65 -21.13 -1.67
C VAL A 34 -39.36 -22.12 -0.55
N GLU A 35 -40.13 -23.19 -0.44
CA GLU A 35 -39.87 -24.26 0.52
C GLU A 35 -38.55 -24.97 0.22
N MET A 36 -38.27 -25.26 -1.05
CA MET A 36 -36.98 -25.83 -1.48
C MET A 36 -35.81 -24.92 -1.06
N LEU A 37 -35.92 -23.60 -1.26
CA LEU A 37 -34.89 -22.65 -0.83
C LEU A 37 -34.70 -22.66 0.70
N ASN A 38 -35.78 -22.80 1.48
CA ASN A 38 -35.71 -22.92 2.92
C ASN A 38 -35.08 -24.24 3.38
N LEU A 39 -35.38 -25.35 2.70
CA LEU A 39 -34.77 -26.66 2.97
C LEU A 39 -33.26 -26.64 2.73
N LEU A 40 -32.83 -26.11 1.57
CA LEU A 40 -31.43 -26.00 1.20
C LEU A 40 -30.65 -25.12 2.19
N THR A 41 -31.20 -23.96 2.53
CA THR A 41 -30.54 -23.04 3.48
C THR A 41 -30.49 -23.62 4.89
N ARG A 42 -31.52 -24.37 5.32
CA ARG A 42 -31.51 -25.05 6.62
C ARG A 42 -30.54 -26.22 6.70
N ALA A 43 -30.43 -27.01 5.63
CA ALA A 43 -29.41 -28.05 5.53
C ALA A 43 -27.98 -27.46 5.61
N ALA A 44 -27.79 -26.22 5.14
CA ALA A 44 -26.53 -25.48 5.27
C ALA A 44 -26.37 -24.72 6.61
N GLY A 45 -27.29 -24.87 7.56
CA GLY A 45 -27.18 -24.29 8.91
C GLY A 45 -27.84 -22.90 9.10
N TYR A 46 -28.53 -22.37 8.10
CA TYR A 46 -29.28 -21.12 8.21
C TYR A 46 -30.73 -21.36 8.66
N ARG A 47 -31.40 -20.35 9.25
CA ARG A 47 -32.80 -20.52 9.70
C ARG A 47 -33.81 -20.62 8.56
N ASN A 48 -33.61 -19.81 7.52
CA ASN A 48 -34.44 -19.75 6.30
C ASN A 48 -33.71 -18.96 5.20
N TYR A 49 -34.32 -18.86 4.02
CA TYR A 49 -33.74 -18.17 2.87
C TYR A 49 -33.55 -16.65 3.07
N GLN A 50 -34.44 -15.99 3.81
CA GLN A 50 -34.29 -14.55 4.11
C GLN A 50 -33.09 -14.29 5.03
N HIS A 51 -32.88 -15.15 6.02
CA HIS A 51 -31.72 -15.10 6.91
C HIS A 51 -30.42 -15.32 6.14
N PHE A 52 -30.38 -16.32 5.25
CA PHE A 52 -29.25 -16.53 4.35
C PHE A 52 -28.95 -15.30 3.48
N ARG A 53 -29.98 -14.70 2.87
CA ARG A 53 -29.83 -13.48 2.07
C ARG A 53 -29.29 -12.31 2.87
N SER A 54 -29.81 -12.07 4.08
CA SER A 54 -29.33 -11.00 4.95
C SER A 54 -27.86 -11.18 5.31
N VAL A 55 -27.46 -12.41 5.70
CA VAL A 55 -26.07 -12.73 6.05
C VAL A 55 -25.16 -12.59 4.82
N ALA A 56 -25.59 -13.08 3.65
CA ALA A 56 -24.81 -12.97 2.41
C ALA A 56 -24.65 -11.51 1.94
N GLN A 57 -25.68 -10.67 2.10
CA GLN A 57 -25.60 -9.25 1.80
C GLN A 57 -24.65 -8.53 2.78
N SER A 58 -24.73 -8.81 4.08
CA SER A 58 -23.80 -8.25 5.07
C SER A 58 -22.36 -8.68 4.81
N ALA A 59 -22.12 -9.95 4.47
CA ALA A 59 -20.79 -10.46 4.14
C ALA A 59 -20.23 -9.83 2.85
N ALA A 60 -21.08 -9.60 1.84
CA ALA A 60 -20.68 -8.90 0.62
C ALA A 60 -20.28 -7.44 0.90
N VAL A 61 -21.04 -6.73 1.73
CA VAL A 61 -20.72 -5.35 2.15
C VAL A 61 -19.39 -5.30 2.93
N LEU A 62 -19.14 -6.26 3.82
CA LEU A 62 -17.87 -6.34 4.56
C LEU A 62 -16.68 -6.68 3.65
N LYS A 63 -16.87 -7.57 2.67
CA LYS A 63 -15.82 -7.95 1.70
C LYS A 63 -15.49 -6.78 0.77
N ASP A 64 -16.49 -6.02 0.33
CA ASP A 64 -16.32 -4.82 -0.49
C ASP A 64 -15.62 -3.68 0.28
N TRP A 65 -15.88 -3.57 1.59
CA TRP A 65 -15.12 -2.67 2.48
C TRP A 65 -13.65 -3.11 2.65
N SER A 66 -13.41 -4.41 2.85
CA SER A 66 -12.07 -4.96 3.07
C SER A 66 -11.17 -4.93 1.82
N LEU A 67 -11.73 -4.81 0.61
CA LEU A 67 -11.00 -4.76 -0.66
C LEU A 67 -10.53 -3.36 -1.07
N LYS A 68 -10.90 -2.30 -0.33
CA LYS A 68 -10.45 -0.91 -0.57
C LYS A 68 -9.17 -0.54 0.17
N LEU A 69 -8.42 -1.51 0.67
CA LEU A 69 -7.00 -1.34 0.97
C LEU A 69 -6.26 -1.70 -0.31
N ASP A 70 -6.00 -0.70 -1.16
CA ASP A 70 -5.10 -0.92 -2.30
C ASP A 70 -3.81 -1.56 -1.77
N PRO A 71 -3.41 -2.74 -2.27
CA PRO A 71 -2.17 -3.36 -1.81
C PRO A 71 -1.03 -2.37 -2.08
N GLU A 72 -0.20 -2.10 -1.06
CA GLU A 72 0.93 -1.18 -1.24
C GLU A 72 1.77 -1.66 -2.44
N PRO A 73 2.12 -0.76 -3.37
CA PRO A 73 2.86 -1.14 -4.55
C PRO A 73 4.18 -1.78 -4.14
N LEU A 74 4.46 -2.98 -4.66
CA LEU A 74 5.70 -3.70 -4.37
C LEU A 74 6.92 -2.86 -4.80
N PRO A 75 8.01 -2.82 -4.00
CA PRO A 75 9.21 -2.10 -4.36
C PRO A 75 9.81 -2.58 -5.69
N ASN A 76 10.20 -1.65 -6.56
CA ASN A 76 10.95 -1.98 -7.76
C ASN A 76 12.46 -2.11 -7.45
N GLU A 77 12.93 -3.33 -7.29
CA GLU A 77 14.34 -3.61 -6.95
C GLU A 77 15.35 -3.14 -8.02
N ASP A 78 15.01 -3.19 -9.30
CA ASP A 78 15.89 -2.70 -10.38
C ASP A 78 16.10 -1.18 -10.29
N ARG A 79 15.03 -0.43 -9.95
CA ARG A 79 15.12 1.00 -9.69
C ARG A 79 16.03 1.29 -8.50
N VAL A 80 15.91 0.52 -7.41
CA VAL A 80 16.75 0.63 -6.21
C VAL A 80 18.22 0.38 -6.55
N LEU A 81 18.51 -0.71 -7.27
CA LEU A 81 19.87 -1.04 -7.68
C LEU A 81 20.47 0.07 -8.54
N LYS A 82 19.72 0.60 -9.52
CA LYS A 82 20.18 1.71 -10.36
C LYS A 82 20.43 2.98 -9.57
N ALA A 83 19.56 3.31 -8.61
CA ALA A 83 19.73 4.48 -7.74
C ALA A 83 20.95 4.33 -6.81
N SER A 84 21.18 3.15 -6.23
CA SER A 84 22.31 2.90 -5.31
C SER A 84 23.67 3.20 -5.94
N ARG A 85 23.84 2.95 -7.24
CA ARG A 85 25.08 3.25 -7.98
C ARG A 85 25.42 4.74 -8.10
N HIS A 86 24.54 5.62 -7.65
CA HIS A 86 24.81 7.06 -7.56
C HIS A 86 25.38 7.48 -6.21
N PHE A 87 25.40 6.59 -5.22
CA PHE A 87 25.95 6.83 -3.90
C PHE A 87 27.35 6.22 -3.77
N ASP A 88 28.19 6.81 -2.93
CA ASP A 88 29.46 6.23 -2.51
C ASP A 88 29.28 5.34 -1.28
N GLY A 89 30.37 4.75 -0.80
CA GLY A 89 30.39 3.99 0.44
C GLY A 89 30.03 4.82 1.67
N ASN A 90 30.05 6.15 1.66
CA ASN A 90 29.62 6.96 2.80
C ASN A 90 28.15 7.38 2.71
N GLY A 91 27.41 6.90 1.72
CA GLY A 91 26.03 7.31 1.45
C GLY A 91 25.90 8.74 0.93
N GLN A 92 26.95 9.25 0.29
CA GLN A 92 26.98 10.55 -0.38
C GLN A 92 26.70 10.37 -1.87
N LEU A 93 25.86 11.23 -2.42
CA LEU A 93 25.52 11.23 -3.84
C LEU A 93 26.72 11.70 -4.68
N ILE A 94 27.34 10.80 -5.42
CA ILE A 94 28.52 11.04 -6.26
C ILE A 94 28.16 11.95 -7.44
N ARG A 95 27.00 11.72 -8.06
CA ARG A 95 26.54 12.47 -9.24
C ARG A 95 25.03 12.54 -9.32
N TRP A 96 24.52 13.63 -9.91
CA TRP A 96 23.10 13.79 -10.15
C TRP A 96 22.58 12.82 -11.24
N PRO A 97 21.53 12.02 -10.99
CA PRO A 97 20.98 11.12 -11.99
C PRO A 97 20.33 11.88 -13.15
N GLY A 98 20.51 11.42 -14.39
CA GLY A 98 19.85 12.01 -15.57
C GLY A 98 18.39 11.59 -15.78
N ARG A 99 17.94 10.48 -15.15
CA ARG A 99 16.57 9.97 -15.27
C ARG A 99 15.71 10.46 -14.12
N ARG A 100 14.55 11.05 -14.43
CA ARG A 100 13.62 11.62 -13.44
C ARG A 100 13.18 10.64 -12.34
N GLY A 101 12.90 9.39 -12.70
CA GLY A 101 12.53 8.37 -11.70
C GLY A 101 13.68 8.00 -10.74
N LEU A 102 14.94 8.14 -11.15
CA LEU A 102 16.09 7.94 -10.24
C LEU A 102 16.35 9.18 -9.40
N GLN A 103 16.17 10.37 -9.97
CA GLN A 103 16.24 11.64 -9.24
C GLN A 103 15.26 11.63 -8.07
N GLU A 104 14.00 11.30 -8.33
CA GLU A 104 12.96 11.21 -7.29
C GLU A 104 13.39 10.33 -6.12
N LEU A 105 13.90 9.12 -6.40
CA LEU A 105 14.29 8.18 -5.34
C LEU A 105 15.52 8.68 -4.57
N CYS A 106 16.48 9.34 -5.23
CA CYS A 106 17.61 9.99 -4.55
C CYS A 106 17.14 11.16 -3.68
N LEU A 107 16.17 11.95 -4.14
CA LEU A 107 15.59 13.04 -3.35
C LEU A 107 14.85 12.52 -2.11
N TRP A 108 14.15 11.40 -2.22
CA TRP A 108 13.53 10.73 -1.07
C TRP A 108 14.57 10.28 -0.03
N PHE A 109 15.74 9.80 -0.47
CA PHE A 109 16.86 9.53 0.43
C PHE A 109 17.34 10.80 1.13
N LEU A 110 17.58 11.89 0.40
CA LEU A 110 17.99 13.17 0.98
C LEU A 110 16.93 13.71 1.96
N TRP A 111 15.65 13.67 1.58
CA TRP A 111 14.51 14.06 2.40
C TRP A 111 14.45 13.27 3.71
N SER A 112 14.78 11.97 3.68
CA SER A 112 14.81 11.13 4.89
C SER A 112 15.82 11.61 5.94
N LYS A 113 16.87 12.33 5.51
CA LYS A 113 17.91 12.91 6.37
C LYS A 113 17.58 14.33 6.84
N ILE A 114 16.55 14.98 6.28
CA ILE A 114 16.08 16.30 6.73
C ILE A 114 15.21 16.11 7.99
N PRO A 115 15.47 16.87 9.08
CA PRO A 115 14.69 16.78 10.30
C PRO A 115 13.21 17.13 10.05
N ALA A 116 12.33 16.33 10.64
CA ALA A 116 10.90 16.60 10.64
C ALA A 116 10.56 17.79 11.56
N ASP A 117 9.48 18.49 11.25
CA ASP A 117 8.94 19.63 12.02
C ASP A 117 9.95 20.72 12.42
N THR A 118 11.02 20.88 11.63
CA THR A 118 12.03 21.92 11.86
C THR A 118 12.08 22.86 10.68
N GLU A 119 12.06 24.17 10.95
CA GLU A 119 12.37 25.18 9.95
C GLU A 119 13.89 25.33 9.85
N LEU A 120 14.40 25.17 8.63
CA LEU A 120 15.82 25.34 8.33
C LEU A 120 16.00 26.62 7.52
N THR A 121 17.00 27.40 7.88
CA THR A 121 17.48 28.48 7.02
C THR A 121 18.11 27.91 5.75
N GLU A 122 18.22 28.74 4.70
CA GLU A 122 18.91 28.38 3.46
C GLU A 122 20.31 27.80 3.72
N ARG A 123 21.04 28.38 4.66
CA ARG A 123 22.39 27.95 5.02
C ARG A 123 22.37 26.57 5.67
N GLU A 124 21.49 26.35 6.63
CA GLU A 124 21.40 25.05 7.34
C GLU A 124 21.01 23.91 6.41
N ILE A 125 20.02 24.10 5.53
CA ILE A 125 19.66 23.06 4.55
C ILE A 125 20.80 22.85 3.53
N SER A 126 21.51 23.90 3.13
CA SER A 126 22.65 23.77 2.22
C SER A 126 23.81 23.04 2.87
N ASP A 127 24.09 23.29 4.16
CA ASP A 127 25.12 22.61 4.94
C ASP A 127 24.77 21.14 5.17
N LEU A 128 23.49 20.84 5.41
CA LEU A 128 22.99 19.47 5.50
C LEU A 128 23.17 18.74 4.17
N LEU A 129 22.71 19.32 3.07
CA LEU A 129 22.80 18.70 1.74
C LEU A 129 24.26 18.54 1.31
N SER A 130 25.13 19.50 1.60
CA SER A 130 26.57 19.45 1.30
C SER A 130 27.29 18.24 1.91
N ARG A 131 26.77 17.67 3.01
CA ARG A 131 27.32 16.44 3.60
C ARG A 131 26.84 15.16 2.92
N LEU A 132 25.81 15.26 2.08
CA LEU A 132 25.13 14.14 1.44
C LEU A 132 25.43 14.04 -0.06
N HIS A 133 26.33 14.85 -0.62
CA HIS A 133 26.72 14.79 -2.02
C HIS A 133 28.16 15.28 -2.27
N LEU A 134 28.73 14.88 -3.42
CA LEU A 134 30.13 15.17 -3.78
C LEU A 134 30.31 16.19 -4.93
N PHE A 135 29.23 16.55 -5.63
CA PHE A 135 29.30 17.44 -6.80
C PHE A 135 29.19 18.94 -6.48
N GLY A 136 29.07 19.32 -5.19
CA GLY A 136 29.16 20.70 -4.73
C GLY A 136 28.03 21.65 -5.15
N ASP A 137 26.86 21.13 -5.55
CA ASP A 137 25.71 21.93 -5.95
C ASP A 137 24.48 21.63 -5.06
N ALA A 138 24.52 22.15 -3.84
CA ALA A 138 23.38 22.07 -2.92
C ALA A 138 22.16 22.88 -3.43
N ALA A 139 22.37 23.90 -4.26
CA ALA A 139 21.29 24.72 -4.80
C ALA A 139 20.40 23.94 -5.78
N LEU A 140 21.02 23.09 -6.63
CA LEU A 140 20.31 22.11 -7.46
C LEU A 140 19.41 21.23 -6.60
N LEU A 141 19.96 20.59 -5.57
CA LEU A 141 19.20 19.68 -4.70
C LEU A 141 18.04 20.39 -3.98
N ARG A 142 18.24 21.61 -3.49
CA ARG A 142 17.16 22.42 -2.88
C ARG A 142 16.04 22.73 -3.85
N ARG A 143 16.38 23.07 -5.10
CA ARG A 143 15.40 23.34 -6.16
C ARG A 143 14.60 22.07 -6.47
N GLU A 144 15.28 20.96 -6.68
CA GLU A 144 14.63 19.68 -7.01
C GLU A 144 13.77 19.17 -5.85
N LEU A 145 14.22 19.27 -4.59
CA LEU A 145 13.41 18.93 -3.42
C LEU A 145 12.10 19.75 -3.37
N PHE A 146 12.17 21.03 -3.74
CA PHE A 146 10.99 21.90 -3.81
C PHE A 146 10.09 21.54 -5.00
N ASP A 147 10.66 21.31 -6.19
CA ASP A 147 9.93 20.99 -7.41
C ASP A 147 9.19 19.64 -7.31
N PHE A 148 9.76 18.66 -6.59
CA PHE A 148 9.10 17.41 -6.22
C PHE A 148 8.13 17.56 -5.03
N GLY A 149 8.03 18.75 -4.43
CA GLY A 149 7.17 19.05 -3.30
C GLY A 149 7.50 18.25 -2.05
N LEU A 150 8.77 17.91 -1.86
CA LEU A 150 9.27 17.21 -0.66
C LEU A 150 9.64 18.21 0.45
N VAL A 151 9.98 19.44 0.05
CA VAL A 151 10.17 20.56 0.97
C VAL A 151 9.36 21.76 0.50
N HIS A 152 8.89 22.56 1.45
CA HIS A 152 8.40 23.90 1.21
C HIS A 152 9.57 24.88 1.34
N ARG A 153 9.54 25.97 0.57
CA ARG A 153 10.43 27.12 0.78
C ARG A 153 9.63 28.43 0.75
N THR A 154 10.01 29.39 1.58
CA THR A 154 9.46 30.76 1.51
C THR A 154 9.74 31.39 0.14
N ARG A 155 8.90 32.35 -0.28
CA ARG A 155 9.08 33.07 -1.56
C ARG A 155 10.47 33.71 -1.70
N ASP A 156 11.03 34.20 -0.60
CA ASP A 156 12.36 34.81 -0.55
C ASP A 156 13.50 33.78 -0.47
N GLY A 157 13.20 32.48 -0.47
CA GLY A 157 14.16 31.38 -0.45
C GLY A 157 14.92 31.17 0.87
N ARG A 158 14.62 31.96 1.91
CA ARG A 158 15.39 31.97 3.16
C ARG A 158 15.09 30.84 4.12
N GLN A 159 13.87 30.32 4.10
CA GLN A 159 13.42 29.27 5.00
C GLN A 159 12.91 28.07 4.21
N TYR A 160 13.23 26.88 4.71
CA TYR A 160 12.86 25.60 4.19
C TYR A 160 12.20 24.76 5.28
N ARG A 161 11.19 23.98 4.91
CA ARG A 161 10.52 23.05 5.82
C ARG A 161 10.24 21.74 5.11
N ARG A 162 10.53 20.62 5.77
CA ARG A 162 10.17 19.30 5.28
C ARG A 162 8.65 19.14 5.20
N ILE A 163 8.14 18.62 4.09
CA ILE A 163 6.73 18.26 3.94
C ILE A 163 6.61 16.77 4.24
N GLU A 164 5.82 16.40 5.26
CA GLU A 164 5.57 15.00 5.57
C GLU A 164 4.69 14.37 4.49
N LYS A 165 5.25 13.36 3.82
CA LYS A 165 4.61 12.60 2.75
C LYS A 165 4.95 11.12 2.93
N LYS A 166 4.06 10.25 2.48
CA LYS A 166 4.32 8.81 2.46
C LYS A 166 5.47 8.53 1.47
N PRO A 167 6.60 7.97 1.92
CA PRO A 167 7.71 7.64 1.03
C PRO A 167 7.36 6.47 0.10
N PRO A 168 8.05 6.36 -1.05
CA PRO A 168 7.90 5.23 -1.95
C PRO A 168 8.41 3.95 -1.26
N ALA A 169 7.84 2.80 -1.64
CA ALA A 169 8.19 1.51 -1.07
C ALA A 169 9.67 1.15 -1.28
N GLU A 170 10.29 1.70 -2.34
CA GLU A 170 11.70 1.55 -2.67
C GLU A 170 12.67 2.23 -1.68
N LEU A 171 12.24 3.25 -0.92
CA LEU A 171 13.14 4.04 -0.08
C LEU A 171 13.84 3.19 0.99
N GLY A 172 13.09 2.32 1.67
CA GLY A 172 13.64 1.47 2.73
C GLY A 172 14.69 0.50 2.20
N LEU A 173 14.50 -0.03 1.00
CA LEU A 173 15.49 -0.91 0.34
C LEU A 173 16.74 -0.14 -0.06
N LEU A 174 16.59 1.09 -0.57
CA LEU A 174 17.72 1.93 -0.94
C LEU A 174 18.57 2.28 0.28
N VAL A 175 17.96 2.71 1.39
CA VAL A 175 18.68 3.06 2.62
C VAL A 175 19.50 1.89 3.14
N ARG A 176 18.88 0.71 3.28
CA ARG A 176 19.58 -0.52 3.72
C ARG A 176 20.75 -0.88 2.82
N ARG A 177 20.60 -0.70 1.51
CA ARG A 177 21.65 -1.01 0.54
C ARG A 177 22.83 -0.05 0.65
N ILE A 178 22.56 1.25 0.78
CA ILE A 178 23.60 2.27 0.97
C ILE A 178 24.36 2.02 2.28
N GLU A 179 23.65 1.71 3.37
CA GLU A 179 24.25 1.43 4.67
C GLU A 179 25.09 0.13 4.64
N ALA A 180 24.62 -0.91 3.96
CA ALA A 180 25.39 -2.15 3.79
C ALA A 180 26.67 -1.93 2.96
N GLU A 181 26.62 -1.11 1.91
CA GLU A 181 27.82 -0.76 1.12
C GLU A 181 28.81 0.08 1.95
N ALA A 182 28.31 0.89 2.90
CA ALA A 182 29.12 1.65 3.83
C ALA A 182 29.88 0.82 4.86
N GLU A 183 29.26 -0.24 5.37
CA GLU A 183 29.92 -1.17 6.29
C GLU A 183 31.03 -1.99 5.61
N THR A 184 30.97 -2.12 4.28
CA THR A 184 31.94 -2.89 3.49
C THR A 184 33.10 -2.08 2.89
N ALA A 185 33.05 -0.75 2.97
CA ALA A 185 34.02 0.17 2.37
C ALA A 185 35.09 0.64 3.36
#